data_AF-A0A059F0K0-F1
#
_entry.id   AF-A0A059F0K0-F1
#
_cell.length_a   1.000
_cell.length_b   1.000
_cell.length_c   1.000
_cell.angle_alpha   90.00
_cell.angle_beta   90.00
_cell.angle_gamma   90.00
#
_symmetry.space_group_name_H-M   'P 1'
#
loop_
_entity.id
_entity.type
_entity.pdbx_description
1 polymer ?
#
loop_
_entity_poly.entity_id
_entity_poly.type
_entity_poly.pdbx_seq_one_letter_code
_entity_poly.pdbx_strand_id
1 'polypeptide(L)'
;MKILPNTQRFITKHELKELLKELKSKGNQDEETIKYLMKDECKDEKDCSVIKEELFRLNLFPFEVYQLLEHKPKNLLILQLIIDEMEERYDDETLNYIINLFN
;
A
#
# COMPACT_ATOMS: atom_id res chain seq x y z
N MET A 1 4.12 -29.23 0.91
CA MET A 1 3.50 -27.95 1.32
C MET A 1 2.28 -27.73 0.46
N LYS A 2 1.07 -27.69 1.03
CA LYS A 2 -0.17 -27.39 0.27
C LYS A 2 -0.32 -25.87 0.26
N ILE A 3 -0.24 -25.26 -0.92
CA ILE A 3 -0.55 -23.84 -1.07
C ILE A 3 -2.07 -23.73 -0.91
N LEU A 4 -2.51 -23.05 0.15
CA LEU A 4 -3.92 -22.77 0.38
C LEU A 4 -4.44 -21.82 -0.71
N PRO A 5 -5.73 -21.88 -1.07
CA PRO A 5 -6.31 -21.04 -2.11
C PRO A 5 -6.02 -19.56 -1.86
N ASN A 6 -5.73 -18.88 -2.96
CA ASN A 6 -5.00 -17.64 -3.09
C ASN A 6 -5.67 -16.45 -2.36
N THR A 7 -5.40 -16.27 -1.08
CA THR A 7 -5.62 -15.00 -0.37
C THR A 7 -4.52 -14.00 -0.72
N GLN A 8 -4.23 -13.81 -2.02
CA GLN A 8 -3.25 -12.84 -2.50
C GLN A 8 -3.77 -11.44 -2.24
N ARG A 9 -3.44 -10.91 -1.07
CA ARG A 9 -3.68 -9.54 -0.68
C ARG A 9 -2.35 -8.79 -0.76
N PHE A 10 -2.38 -7.60 -1.35
CA PHE A 10 -1.26 -6.67 -1.26
C PHE A 10 -1.19 -6.10 0.16
N ILE A 11 0.00 -6.19 0.75
CA ILE A 11 0.29 -5.73 2.11
C ILE A 11 1.20 -4.51 1.97
N THR A 12 0.74 -3.35 2.44
CA THR A 12 1.57 -2.13 2.45
C THR A 12 2.67 -2.23 3.49
N LYS A 13 3.72 -1.42 3.36
CA LYS A 13 4.79 -1.35 4.37
C LYS A 13 4.24 -1.00 5.76
N HIS A 14 3.19 -0.18 5.84
CA HIS A 14 2.49 0.09 7.10
C HIS A 14 1.82 -1.17 7.68
N GLU A 15 1.06 -1.91 6.88
CA GLU A 15 0.41 -3.16 7.32
C GLU A 15 1.44 -4.21 7.74
N LEU A 16 2.57 -4.29 7.01
CA LEU A 16 3.70 -5.15 7.37
C LEU A 16 4.30 -4.75 8.72
N LYS A 17 4.48 -3.44 8.97
CA LYS A 17 4.96 -2.93 10.26
C LYS A 17 4.09 -3.40 11.42
N GLU A 18 2.77 -3.29 11.29
CA GLU A 18 1.83 -3.73 12.33
C GLU A 18 1.88 -5.24 12.52
N LEU A 19 1.91 -6.01 11.43
CA LEU A 19 2.06 -7.47 11.48
C LEU A 19 3.34 -7.89 12.22
N LEU A 20 4.46 -7.21 11.95
CA LEU A 20 5.74 -7.51 12.59
C LEU A 20 5.75 -7.18 14.09
N LYS A 21 4.93 -6.21 14.55
CA LYS A 21 4.75 -5.92 15.99
C LYS A 21 3.95 -7.02 16.69
N GLU A 22 2.97 -7.61 16.01
CA GLU A 22 2.13 -8.68 16.55
C GLU A 22 2.88 -10.00 16.74
N LEU A 23 3.93 -10.24 15.95
CA LEU A 23 4.82 -11.38 16.12
C LEU A 23 5.54 -11.30 17.48
N LYS A 24 5.00 -11.97 18.49
CA LYS A 24 5.58 -12.02 19.85
C LYS A 24 6.60 -13.14 20.06
N SER A 25 6.90 -13.95 19.03
CA SER A 25 7.76 -15.11 19.23
C SER A 25 9.19 -14.65 19.57
N LYS A 26 9.62 -14.97 20.79
CA LYS A 26 11.03 -14.97 21.17
C LYS A 26 11.55 -16.37 20.84
N GLY A 27 12.58 -16.46 20.00
CA GLY A 27 13.26 -17.72 19.71
C GLY A 27 12.98 -18.36 18.35
N ASN A 28 12.20 -17.73 17.46
CA ASN A 28 12.16 -18.11 16.04
C ASN A 28 13.14 -17.22 15.25
N GLN A 29 14.27 -17.80 14.82
CA GLN A 29 15.33 -17.09 14.11
C GLN A 29 14.84 -16.46 12.80
N ASP A 30 13.91 -17.11 12.09
CA ASP A 30 13.39 -16.60 10.82
C ASP A 30 12.57 -15.32 11.04
N GLU A 31 11.71 -15.31 12.07
CA GLU A 31 10.91 -14.13 12.42
C GLU A 31 11.78 -12.96 12.92
N GLU A 32 12.81 -13.24 13.71
CA GLU A 32 13.77 -12.22 14.15
C GLU A 32 14.58 -11.65 12.99
N THR A 33 14.98 -12.50 12.04
CA THR A 33 15.68 -12.07 10.82
C THR A 33 14.79 -11.17 9.98
N ILE A 34 13.53 -11.54 9.75
CA ILE A 34 12.57 -10.73 8.99
C ILE A 34 12.34 -9.37 9.68
N LYS A 35 12.12 -9.35 11.00
CA LYS A 35 11.97 -8.10 11.76
C LYS A 35 13.17 -7.19 11.62
N TYR A 36 14.38 -7.75 11.68
CA TYR A 36 15.62 -6.97 11.53
C TYR A 36 15.72 -6.37 10.13
N LEU A 37 15.48 -7.17 9.08
CA LEU A 37 15.58 -6.71 7.68
C LEU A 37 14.52 -5.66 7.34
N MET A 38 13.31 -5.80 7.85
CA MET A 38 12.18 -4.91 7.51
C MET A 38 12.09 -3.66 8.39
N LYS A 39 12.90 -3.57 9.44
CA LYS A 39 12.85 -2.47 10.42
C LYS A 39 13.07 -1.11 9.75
N ASP A 40 14.07 -1.01 8.88
CA ASP A 40 14.41 0.24 8.21
C ASP A 40 13.42 0.56 7.08
N GLU A 41 12.97 -0.45 6.35
CA GLU A 41 11.96 -0.32 5.28
C GLU A 41 10.60 0.18 5.80
N CYS A 42 10.22 -0.15 7.04
CA CYS A 42 8.91 0.19 7.60
C CYS A 42 8.95 1.35 8.61
N LYS A 43 10.12 1.96 8.84
CA LYS A 43 10.36 2.84 10.00
C LYS A 43 9.45 4.08 10.01
N ASP A 44 9.33 4.75 8.88
CA ASP A 44 8.62 6.03 8.76
C ASP A 44 7.20 5.90 8.20
N GLU A 45 6.72 4.65 8.07
CA GLU A 45 5.37 4.42 7.56
C GLU A 45 4.28 4.82 8.56
N LYS A 46 3.35 5.61 8.03
CA LYS A 46 2.16 6.13 8.72
C LYS A 46 0.97 5.25 8.40
N ASP A 47 -0.03 5.29 9.28
CA ASP A 47 -1.31 4.67 9.00
C ASP A 47 -1.96 5.36 7.80
N CYS A 48 -2.38 4.55 6.82
CA CYS A 48 -3.06 4.99 5.61
C CYS A 48 -4.37 4.22 5.40
N SER A 49 -4.92 3.60 6.45
CA SER A 49 -6.19 2.87 6.43
C SER A 49 -7.34 3.72 5.88
N VAL A 50 -7.47 4.96 6.36
CA VAL A 50 -8.49 5.92 5.89
C VAL A 50 -8.33 6.23 4.40
N ILE A 51 -7.11 6.52 3.95
CA ILE A 51 -6.83 6.81 2.53
C ILE A 51 -7.13 5.58 1.67
N LYS A 52 -6.75 4.40 2.14
CA LYS A 52 -7.01 3.12 1.46
C LYS A 52 -8.50 2.90 1.24
N GLU A 53 -9.33 3.18 2.24
CA GLU A 53 -10.79 3.10 2.11
C GLU A 53 -11.35 4.07 1.07
N GLU A 54 -10.89 5.32 1.05
CA GLU A 54 -11.33 6.30 0.03
C GLU A 54 -10.91 5.86 -1.38
N LEU A 55 -9.68 5.37 -1.57
CA LEU A 55 -9.21 4.89 -2.87
C LEU A 55 -10.01 3.68 -3.37
N PHE A 56 -10.41 2.76 -2.49
CA PHE A 56 -11.26 1.63 -2.88
C PHE A 56 -12.64 2.05 -3.38
N ARG A 57 -13.15 3.21 -2.97
CA ARG A 57 -14.43 3.75 -3.46
C ARG A 57 -14.34 4.33 -4.87
N LEU A 58 -13.13 4.63 -5.35
CA LEU A 58 -12.87 5.22 -6.67
C LEU A 58 -12.75 4.17 -7.80
N ASN A 59 -13.17 2.93 -7.58
CA ASN A 59 -13.07 1.83 -8.56
C ASN A 59 -11.65 1.62 -9.12
N LEU A 60 -10.62 1.92 -8.32
CA LEU A 60 -9.24 1.60 -8.65
C LEU A 60 -8.98 0.10 -8.53
N PHE A 61 -8.08 -0.42 -9.35
CA PHE A 61 -7.65 -1.81 -9.21
C PHE A 61 -6.87 -2.00 -7.90
N PRO A 62 -6.94 -3.19 -7.25
CA PRO A 62 -6.28 -3.41 -5.96
C PRO A 62 -4.76 -3.13 -5.98
N PHE A 63 -4.10 -3.36 -7.11
CA PHE A 63 -2.68 -3.08 -7.27
C PHE A 63 -2.39 -1.58 -7.42
N GLU A 64 -3.26 -0.83 -8.10
CA GLU A 64 -3.14 0.63 -8.20
C GLU A 64 -3.28 1.26 -6.81
N VAL A 65 -4.28 0.83 -6.03
CA VAL A 65 -4.45 1.27 -4.64
C VAL A 65 -3.20 1.00 -3.82
N TYR A 66 -2.60 -0.18 -3.97
CA TYR A 66 -1.34 -0.52 -3.30
C TYR A 66 -0.20 0.42 -3.72
N GLN A 67 0.01 0.63 -5.02
CA GLN A 67 1.06 1.51 -5.53
C GLN A 67 0.86 2.97 -5.10
N LEU A 68 -0.38 3.47 -5.10
CA LEU A 68 -0.71 4.80 -4.62
C LEU A 68 -0.31 5.01 -3.16
N LEU A 69 -0.60 4.04 -2.29
CA LEU A 69 -0.26 4.10 -0.87
C LEU A 69 1.25 4.06 -0.60
N GLU A 70 2.00 3.31 -1.42
CA GLU A 70 3.45 3.19 -1.31
C GLU A 70 4.19 4.42 -1.87
N HIS A 71 3.74 4.93 -3.02
CA HIS A 71 4.46 5.99 -3.74
C HIS A 71 3.96 7.40 -3.42
N LYS A 72 2.74 7.57 -2.89
CA LYS A 72 2.16 8.85 -2.43
C LYS A 72 2.32 9.96 -3.48
N PRO A 73 1.73 9.80 -4.68
CA PRO A 73 1.97 10.67 -5.82
C PRO A 73 1.68 12.13 -5.52
N LYS A 74 2.53 13.03 -6.03
CA LYS A 74 2.46 14.48 -5.79
C LYS A 74 1.98 15.29 -6.98
N ASN A 75 1.84 14.66 -8.13
CA ASN A 75 1.43 15.29 -9.37
C ASN A 75 0.85 14.25 -10.34
N LEU A 76 0.19 14.73 -11.39
CA LEU A 76 -0.48 13.92 -12.40
C LEU A 76 0.49 13.01 -13.18
N LEU A 77 1.73 13.45 -13.39
CA LEU A 77 2.73 12.64 -14.09
C LEU A 77 3.04 11.33 -13.34
N ILE A 78 3.17 11.39 -12.01
CA ILE A 78 3.38 10.18 -11.21
C ILE A 78 2.11 9.32 -11.19
N LEU A 79 0.94 9.96 -11.17
CA LEU A 79 -0.34 9.26 -11.20
C LEU A 79 -0.51 8.42 -12.48
N GLN A 80 -0.06 8.95 -13.62
CA GLN A 80 -0.08 8.27 -14.92
C GLN A 80 0.80 7.03 -14.99
N LEU A 81 1.82 6.93 -14.13
CA LEU A 81 2.67 5.74 -14.04
C LEU A 81 2.04 4.62 -13.21
N ILE A 82 0.96 4.91 -12.47
CA ILE A 82 0.29 3.99 -11.55
C ILE A 82 -1.07 3.57 -12.10
N ILE A 83 -1.85 4.53 -12.61
CA ILE A 83 -3.20 4.28 -13.12
C ILE A 83 -3.13 4.18 -14.64
N ASP A 84 -3.37 2.98 -15.17
CA ASP A 84 -3.44 2.76 -16.61
C ASP A 84 -4.68 3.48 -17.18
N GLU A 85 -4.50 4.13 -18.34
CA GLU A 85 -5.57 4.86 -19.06
C GLU A 85 -6.32 5.86 -18.14
N MET A 86 -5.57 6.60 -17.30
CA MET A 86 -6.16 7.46 -16.27
C MET A 86 -7.05 8.57 -16.84
N GLU A 87 -6.70 9.11 -18.01
CA GLU A 87 -7.42 10.21 -18.68
C GLU A 87 -8.75 9.72 -19.28
N GLU A 88 -8.84 8.43 -19.62
CA GLU A 88 -10.04 7.78 -20.13
C GLU A 88 -10.96 7.30 -18.99
N ARG A 89 -10.39 6.98 -17.83
CA ARG A 89 -11.13 6.41 -16.67
C ARG A 89 -11.66 7.45 -15.69
N TYR A 90 -10.99 8.60 -15.58
CA TYR A 90 -11.28 9.60 -14.55
C TYR A 90 -11.23 11.01 -15.12
N ASP A 91 -12.06 11.90 -14.59
CA ASP A 91 -12.00 13.33 -14.89
C ASP A 91 -10.89 14.03 -14.07
N ASP A 92 -10.54 15.25 -14.50
CA ASP A 92 -9.51 16.06 -13.85
C ASP A 92 -9.81 16.30 -12.36
N GLU A 93 -11.10 16.45 -11.99
CA GLU A 93 -11.49 16.65 -10.59
C GLU A 93 -11.15 15.44 -9.72
N THR A 94 -11.44 14.24 -10.22
CA THR A 94 -11.15 12.98 -9.52
C THR A 94 -9.65 12.72 -9.44
N LEU A 95 -8.90 12.97 -10.51
CA LEU A 95 -7.43 12.81 -10.51
C LEU A 95 -6.77 13.78 -9.52
N ASN A 96 -7.22 15.03 -9.47
CA ASN A 96 -6.75 16.00 -8.48
C ASN A 96 -7.17 15.60 -7.06
N TYR A 97 -8.36 15.06 -6.87
CA TYR A 97 -8.80 14.53 -5.57
C TYR A 97 -7.87 13.41 -5.07
N ILE A 98 -7.51 12.45 -5.93
CA ILE A 98 -6.58 11.36 -5.57
C ILE A 98 -5.24 11.91 -5.09
N ILE A 99 -4.67 12.91 -5.77
CA ILE A 99 -3.41 13.53 -5.37
C ILE A 99 -3.56 14.24 -4.01
N ASN A 100 -4.69 14.93 -3.79
CA ASN A 100 -4.96 15.67 -2.57
C ASN A 100 -5.12 14.76 -1.33
N LEU A 101 -5.44 13.47 -1.50
CA LEU A 101 -5.44 12.52 -0.38
C LEU A 101 -4.05 12.33 0.26
N PHE A 102 -2.97 12.68 -0.45
CA PHE A 102 -1.60 12.47 -0.01
C PHE A 102 -0.85 13.75 0.37
N ASN A 103 -1.49 14.92 0.29
CA ASN A 103 -0.92 16.23 0.63
C ASN A 103 -1.30 16.67 2.04
#